data_AF-A0A812U552-F1
#
_entry.id   AF-A0A812U552-F1
#
_cell.length_a   1.000
_cell.length_b   1.000
_cell.length_c   1.000
_cell.angle_alpha   90.00
_cell.angle_beta   90.00
_cell.angle_gamma   90.00
#
_symmetry.space_group_name_H-M   'P 1'
#
loop_
_entity.id
_entity.type
_entity.pdbx_description
1 polymer ?
#
loop_
_entity_poly.entity_id
_entity_poly.type
_entity_poly.pdbx_seq_one_letter_code
_entity_poly.pdbx_strand_id
1 'polypeptide(L)'
;MRYLSHGLEKLEKKSTSLESWKEAAQTFLKESSTQFYWTCSGKPWYPEAEDKIKPVLEMVAWELIQDCPGAGPGSKEVLQNMIEEEFIRYAEQRNFQDTVHNAVAESFNELEDDVRKKVITSLQKMHPGACEAVKAATGHRLKKIEAFVRQWMKDSMDRSYNAVKQQQKDIVFSEKRMTLLFKCLISPEGSEFSCLPRDLLHPDGTGRPPRNWKFIREAVIELVTRWQQNAKK
;
A
#
# COMPACT_ATOMS: atom_id res chain seq x y z
N MET A 1 19.95 -16.73 -5.96
CA MET A 1 19.71 -18.20 -5.95
C MET A 1 18.81 -18.65 -4.82
N ARG A 2 19.06 -18.34 -3.52
CA ARG A 2 18.23 -18.82 -2.39
C ARG A 2 16.73 -18.44 -2.42
N TYR A 3 16.35 -17.38 -3.14
CA TYR A 3 14.94 -16.98 -3.23
C TYR A 3 14.13 -17.84 -4.20
N LEU A 4 14.79 -18.31 -5.26
CA LEU A 4 14.17 -19.15 -6.29
C LEU A 4 13.88 -20.56 -5.73
N SER A 5 14.78 -21.07 -4.88
CA SER A 5 14.59 -22.39 -4.26
C SER A 5 13.36 -22.45 -3.35
N HIS A 6 13.03 -21.38 -2.63
CA HIS A 6 11.84 -21.36 -1.77
C HIS A 6 10.53 -21.42 -2.57
N GLY A 7 10.47 -20.70 -3.69
CA GLY A 7 9.32 -20.75 -4.61
C GLY A 7 9.14 -22.16 -5.19
N LEU A 8 10.24 -22.80 -5.60
CA LEU A 8 10.24 -24.17 -6.13
C LEU A 8 9.77 -25.19 -5.09
N GLU A 9 10.28 -25.16 -3.86
CA GLU A 9 9.88 -26.08 -2.78
C GLU A 9 8.38 -25.99 -2.45
N LYS A 10 7.78 -24.79 -2.54
CA LYS A 10 6.34 -24.61 -2.32
C LYS A 10 5.51 -25.13 -3.48
N LEU A 11 6.00 -25.02 -4.71
CA LEU A 11 5.35 -25.57 -5.89
C LEU A 11 5.37 -27.10 -5.87
N GLU A 12 6.49 -27.73 -5.54
CA GLU A 12 6.57 -29.20 -5.45
C GLU A 12 5.51 -29.76 -4.49
N LYS A 13 5.24 -29.06 -3.39
CA LYS A 13 4.19 -29.43 -2.43
C LYS A 13 2.76 -29.20 -2.91
N LYS A 14 2.55 -28.32 -3.89
CA LYS A 14 1.23 -27.95 -4.43
C LYS A 14 0.94 -28.51 -5.82
N SER A 15 1.95 -29.01 -6.53
CA SER A 15 1.88 -29.47 -7.92
C SER A 15 0.86 -30.59 -8.14
N THR A 16 0.54 -31.37 -7.11
CA THR A 16 -0.49 -32.42 -7.20
C THR A 16 -1.93 -31.88 -7.27
N SER A 17 -2.18 -30.58 -7.08
CA SER A 17 -3.54 -30.00 -7.06
C SER A 17 -3.74 -28.73 -7.87
N LEU A 18 -2.75 -28.27 -8.65
CA LEU A 18 -2.90 -27.03 -9.42
C LEU A 18 -3.65 -27.34 -10.72
N GLU A 19 -4.83 -26.72 -10.89
CA GLU A 19 -5.73 -26.99 -12.00
C GLU A 19 -5.32 -26.25 -13.29
N SER A 20 -4.45 -25.24 -13.19
CA SER A 20 -3.92 -24.51 -14.36
C SER A 20 -2.47 -24.07 -14.22
N TRP A 21 -1.77 -23.98 -15.37
CA TRP A 21 -0.40 -23.44 -15.44
C TRP A 21 -0.29 -22.02 -14.90
N LYS A 22 -1.37 -21.22 -15.00
CA LYS A 22 -1.42 -19.84 -14.51
C LYS A 22 -1.30 -19.78 -12.99
N GLU A 23 -1.98 -20.67 -12.27
CA GLU A 23 -1.91 -20.73 -10.81
C GLU A 23 -0.52 -21.15 -10.33
N ALA A 24 0.12 -22.07 -11.06
CA ALA A 24 1.51 -22.48 -10.80
C ALA A 24 2.47 -21.29 -10.99
N ALA A 25 2.40 -20.62 -12.14
CA ALA A 25 3.21 -19.42 -12.42
C ALA A 25 2.97 -18.34 -11.36
N GLN A 26 1.72 -18.00 -11.06
CA GLN A 26 1.37 -16.96 -10.09
C GLN A 26 1.89 -17.29 -8.69
N THR A 27 1.78 -18.55 -8.26
CA THR A 27 2.29 -18.99 -6.97
C THR A 27 3.81 -18.86 -6.91
N PHE A 28 4.52 -19.34 -7.94
CA PHE A 28 5.98 -19.22 -8.03
C PHE A 28 6.44 -17.77 -7.99
N LEU A 29 5.85 -16.95 -8.86
CA LEU A 29 6.20 -15.55 -8.99
C LEU A 29 5.99 -14.84 -7.66
N LYS A 30 4.81 -14.98 -7.06
CA LYS A 30 4.47 -14.35 -5.78
C LYS A 30 5.44 -14.69 -4.68
N GLU A 31 5.80 -15.96 -4.52
CA GLU A 31 6.70 -16.38 -3.44
C GLU A 31 8.13 -15.89 -3.67
N SER A 32 8.63 -16.04 -4.89
CA SER A 32 10.00 -15.65 -5.25
C SER A 32 10.19 -14.13 -5.22
N SER A 33 9.25 -13.38 -5.79
CA SER A 33 9.26 -11.91 -5.82
C SER A 33 9.06 -11.32 -4.43
N THR A 34 8.17 -11.89 -3.60
CA THR A 34 7.98 -11.50 -2.20
C THR A 34 9.31 -11.59 -1.45
N GLN A 35 10.00 -12.72 -1.55
CA GLN A 35 11.24 -12.93 -0.81
C GLN A 35 12.37 -12.00 -1.30
N PHE A 36 12.48 -11.80 -2.62
CA PHE A 36 13.40 -10.84 -3.20
C PHE A 36 13.11 -9.42 -2.70
N TYR A 37 11.85 -8.99 -2.75
CA TYR A 37 11.41 -7.69 -2.26
C TYR A 37 11.78 -7.49 -0.78
N TRP A 38 11.36 -8.37 0.13
CA TRP A 38 11.65 -8.22 1.56
C TRP A 38 13.13 -8.14 1.89
N THR A 39 13.98 -8.80 1.09
CA THR A 39 15.41 -8.83 1.35
C THR A 39 16.15 -7.63 0.76
N CYS A 40 15.68 -7.12 -0.37
CA CYS A 40 16.43 -6.17 -1.19
C CYS A 40 15.80 -4.76 -1.25
N SER A 41 14.51 -4.58 -0.96
CA SER A 41 13.77 -3.34 -1.25
C SER A 41 14.29 -2.09 -0.56
N GLY A 42 14.93 -2.24 0.60
CA GLY A 42 15.56 -1.13 1.32
C GLY A 42 16.97 -0.77 0.84
N LYS A 43 17.47 -1.36 -0.25
CA LYS A 43 18.82 -1.13 -0.76
C LYS A 43 18.80 -0.09 -1.89
N PRO A 44 19.78 0.84 -1.96
CA PRO A 44 19.83 1.85 -3.02
C PRO A 44 19.90 1.25 -4.44
N TRP A 45 20.52 0.07 -4.58
CA TRP A 45 20.68 -0.64 -5.85
C TRP A 45 19.48 -1.51 -6.25
N TYR A 46 18.38 -1.48 -5.47
CA TYR A 46 17.22 -2.33 -5.72
C TYR A 46 16.62 -2.15 -7.13
N PRO A 47 16.45 -0.92 -7.66
CA PRO A 47 15.91 -0.74 -9.01
C PRO A 47 16.73 -1.47 -10.09
N GLU A 48 18.05 -1.40 -10.05
CA GLU A 48 18.92 -2.08 -11.01
C GLU A 48 18.90 -3.60 -10.84
N ALA A 49 18.66 -4.09 -9.61
CA ALA A 49 18.49 -5.50 -9.36
C ALA A 49 17.12 -6.02 -9.82
N GLU A 50 16.07 -5.19 -9.74
CA GLU A 50 14.75 -5.49 -10.26
C GLU A 50 14.78 -5.75 -11.78
N ASP A 51 15.42 -4.87 -12.54
CA ASP A 51 15.56 -5.02 -14.00
C ASP A 51 16.27 -6.33 -14.40
N LYS A 52 17.19 -6.79 -13.56
CA LYS A 52 17.95 -8.03 -13.79
C LYS A 52 17.22 -9.29 -13.33
N ILE A 53 16.37 -9.19 -12.31
CA ILE A 53 15.69 -10.36 -11.76
C ILE A 53 14.44 -10.74 -12.55
N LYS A 54 13.75 -9.76 -13.17
CA LYS A 54 12.53 -10.01 -13.96
C LYS A 54 12.76 -11.04 -15.08
N PRO A 55 13.78 -10.93 -15.95
CA PRO A 55 14.03 -11.93 -17.00
C PRO A 55 14.38 -13.32 -16.44
N VAL A 56 15.05 -13.37 -15.28
CA VAL A 56 15.38 -14.64 -14.61
C VAL A 56 14.11 -15.31 -14.09
N LEU A 57 13.20 -14.54 -13.48
CA LEU A 57 11.91 -15.06 -13.02
C LEU A 57 11.04 -15.53 -14.19
N GLU A 58 11.05 -14.80 -15.31
CA GLU A 58 10.37 -15.21 -16.54
C GLU A 58 10.89 -16.55 -17.05
N MET A 59 12.20 -16.67 -17.20
CA MET A 59 12.84 -17.91 -17.68
C MET A 59 12.49 -19.09 -16.76
N VAL A 60 12.68 -18.95 -15.45
CA VAL A 60 12.39 -20.03 -14.50
C VAL A 60 10.90 -20.37 -14.47
N ALA A 61 10.03 -19.36 -14.47
CA ALA A 61 8.60 -19.60 -14.49
C ALA A 61 8.16 -20.31 -15.79
N TRP A 62 8.74 -19.96 -16.94
CA TRP A 62 8.48 -20.64 -18.21
C TRP A 62 8.88 -22.11 -18.17
N GLU A 63 10.10 -22.41 -17.72
CA GLU A 63 10.59 -23.79 -17.60
C GLU A 63 9.69 -24.64 -16.69
N LEU A 64 9.07 -24.03 -15.68
CA LEU A 64 8.16 -24.72 -14.77
C LEU A 64 6.80 -25.05 -15.39
N ILE A 65 6.33 -24.27 -16.37
CA ILE A 65 4.96 -24.37 -16.87
C ILE A 65 4.85 -24.88 -18.31
N GLN A 66 5.95 -24.93 -19.07
CA GLN A 66 5.89 -25.20 -20.51
C GLN A 66 5.28 -26.56 -20.87
N ASP A 67 5.39 -27.55 -19.97
CA ASP A 67 4.82 -28.89 -20.13
C ASP A 67 3.41 -29.02 -19.54
N CYS A 68 2.87 -27.98 -18.91
CA CYS A 68 1.53 -28.01 -18.35
C CYS A 68 0.45 -27.97 -19.46
N PRO A 69 -0.67 -28.70 -19.31
CA PRO A 69 -1.80 -28.62 -20.24
C PRO A 69 -2.28 -27.17 -20.44
N GLY A 70 -2.41 -26.76 -21.70
CA GLY A 70 -2.86 -25.41 -22.09
C GLY A 70 -1.78 -24.33 -22.03
N ALA A 71 -0.54 -24.66 -21.70
CA ALA A 71 0.60 -23.79 -21.96
C ALA A 71 0.96 -23.84 -23.46
N GLY A 72 1.25 -22.68 -24.05
CA GLY A 72 1.64 -22.58 -25.46
C GLY A 72 2.38 -21.28 -25.74
N PRO A 73 2.67 -20.95 -27.01
CA PRO A 73 3.45 -19.76 -27.36
C PRO A 73 2.89 -18.45 -26.79
N GLY A 74 1.57 -18.29 -26.73
CA GLY A 74 0.92 -17.10 -26.14
C GLY A 74 1.01 -17.02 -24.61
N SER A 75 1.32 -18.13 -23.93
CA SER A 75 1.47 -18.14 -22.47
C SER A 75 2.68 -17.35 -22.00
N LYS A 76 3.71 -17.19 -22.85
CA LYS A 76 4.91 -16.42 -22.52
C LYS A 76 4.61 -14.92 -22.33
N GLU A 77 3.81 -14.34 -23.22
CA GLU A 77 3.37 -12.94 -23.10
C GLU A 77 2.52 -12.73 -21.84
N VAL A 78 1.60 -13.67 -21.55
CA VAL A 78 0.80 -13.63 -20.32
C VAL A 78 1.70 -13.72 -19.08
N LEU A 79 2.72 -14.57 -19.10
CA LEU A 79 3.69 -14.69 -18.01
C LEU A 79 4.49 -13.40 -17.80
N GLN A 80 4.94 -12.76 -18.88
CA GLN A 80 5.61 -11.45 -18.81
C GLN A 80 4.71 -10.40 -18.14
N ASN A 81 3.44 -10.32 -18.55
CA ASN A 81 2.47 -9.41 -17.94
C ASN A 81 2.27 -9.70 -16.45
N MET A 82 2.16 -10.98 -16.05
CA MET A 82 2.04 -11.36 -14.64
C MET A 82 3.25 -10.92 -13.81
N ILE A 83 4.46 -10.99 -14.37
CA ILE A 83 5.69 -10.54 -13.71
C ILE A 83 5.65 -9.01 -13.55
N GLU A 84 5.34 -8.28 -14.61
CA GLU A 84 5.27 -6.81 -14.55
C GLU A 84 4.23 -6.33 -13.54
N GLU A 85 3.02 -6.91 -13.55
CA GLU A 85 1.98 -6.60 -12.57
C GLU A 85 2.43 -6.84 -11.13
N GLU A 86 3.13 -7.95 -10.90
CA GLU A 86 3.64 -8.32 -9.58
C GLU A 86 4.69 -7.31 -9.06
N PHE A 87 5.60 -6.86 -9.92
CA PHE A 87 6.61 -5.85 -9.57
C PHE A 87 6.02 -4.44 -9.43
N ILE A 88 5.07 -4.07 -10.29
CA ILE A 88 4.29 -2.83 -10.12
C ILE A 88 3.64 -2.81 -8.73
N ARG A 89 3.04 -3.91 -8.29
CA ARG A 89 2.43 -4.00 -6.96
C ARG A 89 3.44 -3.77 -5.82
N TYR A 90 4.67 -4.27 -5.94
CA TYR A 90 5.72 -4.01 -4.94
C TYR A 90 6.21 -2.57 -4.96
N ALA A 91 6.36 -1.99 -6.15
CA ALA A 91 6.73 -0.58 -6.29
C ALA A 91 5.67 0.32 -5.64
N GLU A 92 4.38 0.05 -5.88
CA GLU A 92 3.26 0.72 -5.22
C GLU A 92 3.28 0.54 -3.69
N GLN A 93 3.50 -0.69 -3.22
CA GLN A 93 3.59 -0.97 -1.79
C GLN A 93 4.75 -0.22 -1.12
N ARG A 94 5.92 -0.19 -1.76
CA ARG A 94 7.09 0.57 -1.27
C ARG A 94 6.78 2.06 -1.24
N ASN A 95 6.28 2.62 -2.35
CA ASN A 95 5.96 4.04 -2.43
C ASN A 95 4.90 4.44 -1.39
N PHE A 96 3.92 3.57 -1.13
CA PHE A 96 2.93 3.76 -0.08
C PHE A 96 3.58 3.79 1.31
N GLN A 97 4.46 2.83 1.62
CA GLN A 97 5.18 2.79 2.88
C GLN A 97 6.03 4.04 3.07
N ASP A 98 6.85 4.39 2.09
CA ASP A 98 7.72 5.57 2.12
C ASP A 98 6.91 6.86 2.30
N THR A 99 5.79 7.01 1.57
CA THR A 99 4.90 8.17 1.70
C THR A 99 4.30 8.25 3.11
N VAL A 100 3.86 7.13 3.69
CA VAL A 100 3.35 7.09 5.07
C VAL A 100 4.43 7.48 6.07
N HIS A 101 5.65 6.93 5.92
CA HIS A 101 6.77 7.24 6.79
C HIS A 101 7.15 8.72 6.72
N ASN A 102 7.27 9.28 5.52
CA ASN A 102 7.61 10.68 5.29
C ASN A 102 6.51 11.61 5.83
N ALA A 103 5.24 11.31 5.57
CA ALA A 103 4.11 12.11 6.07
C ALA A 103 4.05 12.12 7.60
N VAL A 104 4.33 10.99 8.26
CA VAL A 104 4.41 10.91 9.72
C VAL A 104 5.63 11.65 10.25
N ALA A 105 6.80 11.51 9.62
CA ALA A 105 8.00 12.24 10.01
C ALA A 105 7.78 13.75 9.94
N GLU A 106 7.18 14.25 8.87
CA GLU A 106 6.85 15.66 8.67
C GLU A 106 5.84 16.17 9.71
N SER A 107 4.80 15.40 9.99
CA SER A 107 3.69 15.85 10.84
C SER A 107 3.94 15.68 12.34
N PHE A 108 4.87 14.80 12.70
CA PHE A 108 5.14 14.34 14.05
C PHE A 108 6.64 14.24 14.37
N ASN A 109 7.45 15.13 13.78
CA ASN A 109 8.91 15.19 13.99
C ASN A 109 9.32 15.30 15.47
N GLU A 110 8.54 16.02 16.28
CA GLU A 110 8.80 16.24 17.71
C GLU A 110 8.37 15.08 18.61
N LEU A 111 7.70 14.05 18.09
CA LEU A 111 7.21 12.94 18.91
C LEU A 111 8.26 11.86 19.14
N GLU A 112 8.04 11.05 20.17
CA GLU A 112 8.82 9.85 20.41
C GLU A 112 8.63 8.83 19.26
N ASP A 113 9.68 8.07 18.96
CA ASP A 113 9.68 7.07 17.88
C ASP A 113 8.57 6.01 18.06
N ASP A 114 8.28 5.62 19.29
CA ASP A 114 7.25 4.63 19.57
C ASP A 114 5.85 5.12 19.22
N VAL A 115 5.59 6.42 19.40
CA VAL A 115 4.33 7.03 18.98
C VAL A 115 4.24 7.08 17.46
N ARG A 116 5.31 7.49 16.77
CA ARG A 116 5.37 7.49 15.30
C ARG A 116 5.13 6.10 14.72
N LYS A 117 5.79 5.07 15.25
CA LYS A 117 5.62 3.66 14.81
C LYS A 117 4.16 3.19 14.96
N LYS A 118 3.48 3.56 16.05
CA LYS A 118 2.05 3.24 16.26
C LYS A 118 1.15 3.92 15.22
N VAL A 119 1.43 5.18 14.90
CA VAL A 119 0.68 5.93 13.87
C VAL A 119 0.90 5.30 12.49
N ILE A 120 2.15 5.03 12.10
CA ILE A 120 2.51 4.37 10.84
C ILE A 120 1.79 3.01 10.71
N THR A 121 1.90 2.18 11.74
CA THR A 121 1.26 0.85 11.75
C THR A 121 -0.25 0.95 11.60
N SER A 122 -0.87 1.93 12.26
CA SER A 122 -2.32 2.13 12.17
C SER A 122 -2.76 2.64 10.80
N LEU A 123 -2.02 3.57 10.20
CA LEU A 123 -2.26 4.05 8.83
C LEU A 123 -2.18 2.91 7.82
N GLN A 124 -1.09 2.14 7.84
CA GLN A 124 -0.88 1.01 6.92
C GLN A 124 -1.95 -0.07 7.09
N LYS A 125 -2.29 -0.44 8.33
CA LYS A 125 -3.25 -1.52 8.59
C LYS A 125 -4.68 -1.17 8.22
N MET A 126 -5.09 0.10 8.36
CA MET A 126 -6.47 0.52 8.09
C MET A 126 -6.70 0.95 6.63
N HIS A 127 -5.64 1.09 5.83
CA HIS A 127 -5.74 1.51 4.43
C HIS A 127 -6.59 0.55 3.57
N PRO A 128 -6.39 -0.79 3.60
CA PRO A 128 -7.21 -1.71 2.81
C PRO A 128 -8.71 -1.62 3.13
N GLY A 129 -9.07 -1.46 4.41
CA GLY A 129 -10.47 -1.29 4.82
C GLY A 129 -11.09 0.00 4.27
N ALA A 130 -10.31 1.08 4.19
CA ALA A 130 -10.75 2.31 3.57
C ALA A 130 -10.89 2.20 2.04
N CYS A 131 -10.05 1.40 1.37
CA CYS A 131 -10.22 1.07 -0.05
C CYS A 131 -11.56 0.36 -0.31
N GLU A 132 -12.01 -0.53 0.58
CA GLU A 132 -13.32 -1.18 0.42
C GLU A 132 -14.49 -0.18 0.56
N ALA A 133 -14.36 0.84 1.42
CA ALA A 133 -15.36 1.90 1.54
C ALA A 133 -15.56 2.70 0.23
N VAL A 134 -14.53 2.79 -0.62
CA VAL A 134 -14.63 3.41 -1.95
C VAL A 134 -15.56 2.62 -2.87
N LYS A 135 -15.52 1.29 -2.80
CA LYS A 135 -16.35 0.43 -3.63
C LYS A 135 -17.83 0.55 -3.24
N ALA A 136 -18.11 0.76 -1.96
CA ALA A 136 -19.46 1.00 -1.45
C ALA A 136 -19.96 2.42 -1.72
N ALA A 137 -19.06 3.41 -1.89
CA ALA A 137 -19.43 4.79 -2.11
C ALA A 137 -20.02 5.02 -3.51
N THR A 138 -21.15 5.73 -3.56
CA THR A 138 -21.79 6.14 -4.81
C THR A 138 -21.44 7.58 -5.18
N GLY A 139 -21.63 7.93 -6.45
CA GLY A 139 -21.40 9.28 -6.97
C GLY A 139 -20.03 9.46 -7.63
N HIS A 140 -19.70 10.73 -7.92
CA HIS A 140 -18.51 11.09 -8.68
C HIS A 140 -17.21 10.82 -7.90
N ARG A 141 -16.08 10.72 -8.62
CA ARG A 141 -14.75 10.42 -8.08
C ARG A 141 -14.37 11.20 -6.82
N LEU A 142 -14.62 12.52 -6.76
CA LEU A 142 -14.22 13.33 -5.60
C LEU A 142 -14.94 12.89 -4.31
N LYS A 143 -16.24 12.60 -4.36
CA LYS A 143 -17.03 12.03 -3.25
C LYS A 143 -16.50 10.66 -2.81
N LYS A 144 -16.04 9.83 -3.75
CA LYS A 144 -15.41 8.55 -3.42
C LYS A 144 -14.07 8.76 -2.70
N ILE A 145 -13.29 9.75 -3.11
CA ILE A 145 -12.06 10.15 -2.40
C ILE A 145 -12.39 10.69 -1.00
N GLU A 146 -13.43 11.51 -0.86
CA GLU A 146 -13.90 11.99 0.46
C GLU A 146 -14.28 10.83 1.38
N ALA A 147 -15.02 9.84 0.86
CA ALA A 147 -15.39 8.64 1.60
C ALA A 147 -14.16 7.83 2.03
N PHE A 148 -13.20 7.62 1.12
CA PHE A 148 -11.91 6.98 1.41
C PHE A 148 -11.19 7.70 2.55
N VAL A 149 -10.96 9.01 2.39
CA VAL A 149 -10.17 9.81 3.33
C VAL A 149 -10.86 9.83 4.70
N ARG A 150 -12.18 10.04 4.74
CA ARG A 150 -12.94 10.06 6.00
C ARG A 150 -12.85 8.70 6.71
N GLN A 151 -13.03 7.59 6.00
CA GLN A 151 -12.94 6.26 6.59
C GLN A 151 -11.52 5.96 7.08
N TRP A 152 -10.52 6.23 6.24
CA TRP A 152 -9.12 5.96 6.56
C TRP A 152 -8.67 6.79 7.77
N MET A 153 -8.98 8.08 7.76
CA MET A 153 -8.68 9.00 8.86
C MET A 153 -9.35 8.55 10.15
N LYS A 154 -10.65 8.27 10.11
CA LYS A 154 -11.39 7.78 11.26
C LYS A 154 -10.72 6.55 11.85
N ASP A 155 -10.56 5.47 11.09
CA ASP A 155 -10.13 4.19 11.64
C ASP A 155 -8.65 4.18 12.06
N SER A 156 -7.79 4.81 11.26
CA SER A 156 -6.35 4.89 11.58
C SER A 156 -6.08 5.79 12.78
N MET A 157 -6.76 6.93 12.88
CA MET A 157 -6.55 7.87 13.97
C MET A 157 -7.26 7.41 15.25
N ASP A 158 -8.46 6.82 15.19
CA ASP A 158 -9.09 6.21 16.37
C ASP A 158 -8.17 5.15 16.99
N ARG A 159 -7.57 4.29 16.15
CA ARG A 159 -6.62 3.27 16.61
C ARG A 159 -5.37 3.90 17.23
N SER A 160 -4.82 4.92 16.59
CA SER A 160 -3.61 5.61 17.07
C SER A 160 -3.88 6.36 18.38
N TYR A 161 -5.00 7.07 18.46
CA TYR A 161 -5.45 7.82 19.63
C TYR A 161 -5.57 6.92 20.86
N ASN A 162 -6.12 5.72 20.68
CA ASN A 162 -6.26 4.74 21.77
C ASN A 162 -4.94 4.03 22.15
N ALA A 163 -3.94 4.02 21.26
CA ALA A 163 -2.65 3.39 21.51
C ALA A 163 -1.63 4.31 22.23
N VAL A 164 -1.93 5.60 22.34
CA VAL A 164 -1.09 6.62 22.99
C VAL A 164 -1.55 6.87 24.42
N LYS A 165 -0.61 7.16 25.32
CA LYS A 165 -0.90 7.46 26.73
C LYS A 165 -1.82 8.67 26.85
N GLN A 166 -2.76 8.63 27.79
CA GLN A 166 -3.79 9.66 27.96
C GLN A 166 -3.22 11.09 28.01
N GLN A 167 -2.12 11.30 28.74
CA GLN A 167 -1.49 12.61 28.94
C GLN A 167 -0.90 13.21 27.65
N GLN A 168 -0.63 12.40 26.63
CA GLN A 168 -0.01 12.83 25.38
C GLN A 168 -1.06 13.07 24.28
N LYS A 169 -2.31 12.64 24.45
CA LYS A 169 -3.30 12.57 23.36
C LYS A 169 -3.58 13.92 22.72
N ASP A 170 -3.83 14.96 23.51
CA ASP A 170 -4.22 16.27 22.97
C ASP A 170 -3.04 17.01 22.31
N ILE A 171 -1.82 16.77 22.79
CA ILE A 171 -0.59 17.33 22.21
C ILE A 171 -0.27 16.64 20.89
N VAL A 172 -0.37 15.30 20.87
CA VAL A 172 -0.05 14.47 19.71
C VAL A 172 -1.09 14.67 18.60
N PHE A 173 -2.38 14.54 18.91
CA PHE A 173 -3.46 14.55 17.94
C PHE A 173 -4.16 15.91 17.85
N SER A 174 -3.38 16.96 17.60
CA SER A 174 -3.92 18.29 17.30
C SER A 174 -4.47 18.36 15.86
N GLU A 175 -5.48 19.22 15.65
CA GLU A 175 -6.08 19.48 14.34
C GLU A 175 -5.02 19.80 13.29
N LYS A 176 -4.05 20.65 13.64
CA LYS A 176 -2.96 21.10 12.75
C LYS A 176 -2.11 19.92 12.27
N ARG A 177 -1.66 19.05 13.18
CA ARG A 177 -0.80 17.90 12.84
C ARG A 177 -1.53 16.87 12.01
N MET A 178 -2.77 16.52 12.36
CA MET A 178 -3.57 15.57 11.58
C MET A 178 -3.94 16.12 10.20
N THR A 179 -4.22 17.41 10.09
CA THR A 179 -4.46 18.06 8.79
C THR A 179 -3.20 18.00 7.92
N LEU A 180 -2.03 18.29 8.48
CA LEU A 180 -0.75 18.19 7.75
C LEU A 180 -0.49 16.74 7.30
N LEU A 181 -0.68 15.77 8.19
CA LEU A 181 -0.51 14.35 7.90
C LEU A 181 -1.31 13.92 6.69
N PHE A 182 -2.62 14.16 6.70
CA PHE A 182 -3.48 13.72 5.60
C PHE A 182 -3.26 14.53 4.32
N LYS A 183 -2.80 15.79 4.41
CA LYS A 183 -2.33 16.51 3.22
C LYS A 183 -1.12 15.83 2.59
N CYS A 184 -0.12 15.47 3.39
CA CYS A 184 1.08 14.78 2.92
C CYS A 184 0.79 13.38 2.38
N LEU A 185 -0.21 12.68 2.91
CA LEU A 185 -0.61 11.35 2.41
C LEU A 185 -1.37 11.43 1.06
N ILE A 186 -2.25 12.43 0.90
CA ILE A 186 -3.16 12.52 -0.24
C ILE A 186 -2.56 13.32 -1.40
N SER A 187 -1.79 14.36 -1.09
CA SER A 187 -1.17 15.26 -2.07
C SER A 187 0.22 15.67 -1.57
N PRO A 188 1.18 14.73 -1.49
CA PRO A 188 2.55 15.02 -1.06
C PRO A 188 3.22 16.02 -2.00
N GLU A 189 4.04 16.90 -1.43
CA GLU A 189 4.83 17.85 -2.20
C GLU A 189 6.01 17.15 -2.88
N GLY A 190 6.24 17.47 -4.16
CA GLY A 190 7.37 16.93 -4.92
C GLY A 190 7.31 15.43 -5.22
N SER A 191 6.19 14.76 -4.92
CA SER A 191 6.02 13.33 -5.17
C SER A 191 4.90 13.06 -6.15
N GLU A 192 5.20 12.21 -7.13
CA GLU A 192 4.21 11.63 -8.06
C GLU A 192 3.44 10.47 -7.44
N PHE A 193 3.67 10.11 -6.19
CA PHE A 193 2.87 9.09 -5.52
C PHE A 193 1.84 9.71 -4.58
N SER A 194 0.69 9.07 -4.41
CA SER A 194 -0.34 9.42 -3.43
C SER A 194 -0.84 8.13 -2.78
N CYS A 195 -1.22 8.19 -1.50
CA CYS A 195 -1.83 7.04 -0.82
C CYS A 195 -3.28 6.77 -1.25
N LEU A 196 -3.81 7.50 -2.23
CA LEU A 196 -5.13 7.23 -2.81
C LEU A 196 -5.16 5.90 -3.57
N PRO A 197 -6.29 5.16 -3.52
CA PRO A 197 -6.48 3.97 -4.37
C PRO A 197 -6.30 4.30 -5.85
N ARG A 198 -5.63 3.41 -6.59
CA ARG A 198 -5.29 3.62 -8.01
C ARG A 198 -6.53 3.88 -8.88
N ASP A 199 -7.63 3.19 -8.60
CA ASP A 199 -8.91 3.36 -9.30
C ASP A 199 -9.52 4.77 -9.15
N LEU A 200 -9.06 5.54 -8.16
CA LEU A 200 -9.46 6.94 -7.93
C LEU A 200 -8.48 7.95 -8.55
N LEU A 201 -7.34 7.50 -9.06
CA LEU A 201 -6.37 8.34 -9.76
C LEU A 201 -6.60 8.18 -11.27
N HIS A 202 -6.53 9.28 -12.01
CA HIS A 202 -6.55 9.21 -13.45
C HIS A 202 -5.18 8.73 -13.97
N PRO A 203 -5.11 8.01 -15.11
CA PRO A 203 -3.84 7.50 -15.64
C PRO A 203 -2.78 8.57 -15.93
N ASP A 204 -3.19 9.80 -16.23
CA ASP A 204 -2.31 10.96 -16.45
C ASP A 204 -1.87 11.67 -15.15
N GLY A 205 -2.16 11.08 -13.99
CA GLY A 205 -1.88 11.68 -12.68
C GLY A 205 -2.86 12.77 -12.25
N THR A 206 -3.86 13.10 -13.08
CA THR A 206 -4.96 14.00 -12.69
C THR A 206 -5.93 13.30 -11.74
N GLY A 207 -6.81 14.06 -11.10
CA GLY A 207 -7.79 13.52 -10.14
C GLY A 207 -7.32 13.50 -8.70
N ARG A 208 -6.07 13.90 -8.41
CA ARG A 208 -5.68 14.26 -7.06
C ARG A 208 -6.49 15.46 -6.57
N PRO A 209 -6.92 15.45 -5.30
CA PRO A 209 -7.48 16.64 -4.71
C PRO A 209 -6.44 17.78 -4.66
N PRO A 210 -6.90 19.05 -4.68
CA PRO A 210 -6.01 20.21 -4.52
C PRO A 210 -5.21 20.12 -3.22
N ARG A 211 -3.99 20.67 -3.20
CA ARG A 211 -3.13 20.64 -2.01
C ARG A 211 -3.75 21.35 -0.79
N ASN A 212 -4.55 22.39 -1.03
CA ASN A 212 -5.29 23.15 -0.04
C ASN A 212 -6.75 22.66 0.11
N TRP A 213 -7.03 21.39 -0.20
CA TRP A 213 -8.37 20.84 -0.13
C TRP A 213 -8.96 20.96 1.28
N LYS A 214 -9.99 21.81 1.41
CA LYS A 214 -10.61 22.18 2.70
C LYS A 214 -11.21 20.99 3.44
N PHE A 215 -11.70 20.01 2.68
CA PHE A 215 -12.29 18.78 3.20
C PHE A 215 -11.41 18.07 4.24
N ILE A 216 -10.09 18.03 4.06
CA ILE A 216 -9.19 17.38 5.02
C ILE A 216 -9.32 17.99 6.41
N ARG A 217 -9.33 19.32 6.50
CA ARG A 217 -9.45 20.03 7.77
C ARG A 217 -10.83 19.81 8.39
N GLU A 218 -11.88 19.85 7.58
CA GLU A 218 -13.25 19.60 8.02
C GLU A 218 -13.42 18.20 8.61
N ALA A 219 -12.90 17.17 7.94
CA ALA A 219 -12.90 15.79 8.44
C ALA A 219 -12.10 15.63 9.75
N VAL A 220 -10.98 16.34 9.89
CA VAL A 220 -10.19 16.34 11.13
C VAL A 220 -10.97 16.99 12.28
N ILE A 221 -11.63 18.13 12.05
CA ILE A 221 -12.45 18.82 13.05
C ILE A 221 -13.61 17.92 13.49
N GLU A 222 -14.28 17.26 12.56
CA GLU A 222 -15.35 16.28 12.83
C GLU A 222 -14.84 15.17 13.76
N LEU A 223 -13.68 14.59 13.45
CA LEU A 223 -13.05 13.53 14.22
C LEU A 223 -12.70 13.98 15.66
N VAL A 224 -12.03 15.13 15.80
CA VAL A 224 -11.62 15.68 17.11
C VAL A 224 -12.83 16.01 17.97
N THR A 225 -13.86 16.64 17.38
CA THR A 225 -15.11 16.97 18.07
C THR A 225 -15.77 15.72 18.63
N ARG A 226 -15.79 14.64 17.83
CA ARG A 226 -16.34 13.35 18.27
C ARG A 226 -15.58 12.77 19.47
N TRP A 227 -14.25 12.85 19.48
CA TRP A 227 -13.46 12.41 20.64
C TRP A 227 -13.78 13.22 21.90
N GLN A 228 -13.89 14.54 21.77
CA GLN A 228 -14.24 15.42 22.89
C GLN A 228 -15.64 15.14 23.45
N GLN A 229 -16.61 14.83 22.58
CA GLN A 229 -17.95 14.43 23.00
C GLN A 229 -17.96 13.09 23.73
N ASN A 230 -17.18 12.12 23.25
CA ASN A 230 -17.06 10.81 23.89
C ASN A 230 -16.32 10.86 25.23
N ALA A 231 -15.38 11.80 25.42
CA ALA A 231 -14.68 11.97 26.68
C ALA A 231 -15.55 12.58 27.81
N LYS A 232 -16.71 13.16 27.47
CA LYS A 232 -17.66 13.74 28.43
C LYS A 232 -18.72 12.73 28.91
N LYS A 233 -18.83 11.58 28.26
CA LYS A 233 -19.76 10.50 28.62
C LYS A 233 -19.09 9.54 29.60
#